data_AF-A0A0D2J5X3-F1
#
_entry.id   AF-A0A0D2J5X3-F1
#
_cell.length_a   1.000
_cell.length_b   1.000
_cell.length_c   1.000
_cell.angle_alpha   90.00
_cell.angle_beta   90.00
_cell.angle_gamma   90.00
#
_symmetry.space_group_name_H-M   'P 1'
#
loop_
_entity.id
_entity.type
_entity.pdbx_description
1 polymer ?
#
loop_
_entity_poly.entity_id
_entity_poly.type
_entity_poly.pdbx_seq_one_letter_code
_entity_poly.pdbx_strand_id
1 'polypeptide(L)'
;MPFVTPSGGVYVVQALTPTHKVYRLSPGGAAELLAPPAADGAGDGAAGAAGAFSVLGAGAAKLHGGPPLVLVDGAKWSEWLRDPKVAARAKAASRYFLGVVHFWVPTGSGDGRSYHHYLYKMEASPPFRPLEVSAELPLKTHPRYKKVTFASGLHLQPPRRGATPANGGSGPRVLVSYGSGDAGSRVLVLTLEEVEGLFKAGPPRAG
;
A
#
# COMPACT_ATOMS: atom_id res chain seq x y z
N MET A 1 1.87 -5.88 -9.31
CA MET A 1 0.73 -5.07 -8.84
C MET A 1 0.35 -4.08 -9.91
N PRO A 2 -0.84 -4.20 -10.53
CA PRO A 2 -1.31 -3.24 -11.51
C PRO A 2 -1.79 -1.93 -10.85
N PHE A 3 -1.68 -0.81 -11.56
CA PHE A 3 -2.29 0.46 -11.19
C PHE A 3 -2.55 1.32 -12.41
N VAL A 4 -3.48 2.27 -12.30
CA VAL A 4 -3.86 3.18 -13.38
C VAL A 4 -3.56 4.61 -12.96
N THR A 5 -2.86 5.35 -13.80
CA THR A 5 -2.55 6.76 -13.59
C THR A 5 -3.73 7.66 -13.99
N PRO A 6 -3.79 8.91 -13.51
CA PRO A 6 -4.82 9.88 -13.91
C PRO A 6 -4.95 10.12 -15.41
N SER A 7 -3.85 9.98 -16.17
CA SER A 7 -3.84 10.11 -17.62
C SER A 7 -4.35 8.85 -18.35
N GLY A 8 -4.81 7.83 -17.62
CA GLY A 8 -5.31 6.57 -18.17
C GLY A 8 -4.24 5.53 -18.49
N GLY A 9 -2.96 5.83 -18.24
CA GLY A 9 -1.88 4.86 -18.42
C GLY A 9 -1.98 3.73 -17.38
N VAL A 10 -1.90 2.48 -17.85
CA VAL A 10 -1.88 1.27 -17.01
C VAL A 10 -0.44 0.84 -16.78
N TYR A 11 -0.10 0.50 -15.54
CA TYR A 11 1.23 0.10 -15.13
C TYR A 11 1.18 -1.16 -14.26
N VAL A 12 2.25 -1.95 -14.25
CA VAL A 12 2.41 -3.12 -13.37
C VAL A 12 3.78 -3.08 -12.71
N VAL A 13 3.79 -3.22 -11.39
CA VAL A 13 5.00 -3.46 -10.61
C VAL A 13 5.28 -4.96 -10.55
N GLN A 14 6.40 -5.42 -11.10
CA GLN A 14 6.90 -6.79 -10.92
C GLN A 14 7.99 -6.77 -9.83
N ALA A 15 7.84 -7.69 -8.87
CA ALA A 15 8.77 -7.96 -7.75
C ALA A 15 9.24 -6.72 -6.98
N LEU A 16 8.81 -6.59 -5.73
CA LEU A 16 9.27 -5.49 -4.86
C LEU A 16 10.71 -5.71 -4.38
N THR A 17 11.27 -6.91 -4.44
CA THR A 17 12.68 -7.15 -4.04
C THR A 17 13.29 -8.33 -4.80
N PRO A 18 14.60 -8.29 -5.13
CA PRO A 18 15.54 -7.17 -4.90
C PRO A 18 15.43 -6.05 -5.95
N THR A 19 14.74 -6.28 -7.07
CA THR A 19 14.65 -5.31 -8.17
C THR A 19 13.20 -4.91 -8.41
N HIS A 20 12.80 -3.73 -7.93
CA HIS A 20 11.54 -3.09 -8.33
C HIS A 20 11.56 -2.84 -9.83
N LYS A 21 10.65 -3.48 -10.57
CA LYS A 21 10.46 -3.21 -12.00
C LYS A 21 9.07 -2.65 -12.22
N VAL A 22 8.99 -1.51 -12.90
CA VAL A 22 7.71 -0.92 -13.31
C VAL A 22 7.58 -1.05 -14.81
N TYR A 23 6.51 -1.72 -15.22
CA TYR A 23 6.12 -1.89 -16.60
C TYR A 23 4.95 -0.97 -16.91
N ARG A 24 5.00 -0.28 -18.05
CA ARG A 24 3.82 0.32 -18.67
C ARG A 24 3.13 -0.75 -19.51
N LEU A 25 1.82 -0.92 -19.34
CA LEU A 25 1.02 -1.77 -20.21
C LEU A 25 0.41 -0.92 -21.33
N SER A 26 0.63 -1.33 -22.58
CA SER A 26 -0.08 -0.78 -23.72
C SER A 26 -1.52 -1.31 -23.78
N PRO A 27 -2.44 -0.66 -24.52
CA PRO A 27 -3.80 -1.18 -24.71
C PRO A 27 -3.88 -2.60 -25.29
N GLY A 28 -2.84 -3.04 -26.03
CA GLY A 28 -2.72 -4.40 -26.55
C GLY A 28 -2.14 -5.41 -25.56
N GLY A 29 -1.89 -5.01 -24.30
CA GLY A 29 -1.32 -5.86 -23.25
C GLY A 29 0.20 -6.00 -23.28
N ALA A 30 0.91 -5.33 -24.20
CA ALA A 30 2.37 -5.36 -24.24
C ALA A 30 2.94 -4.58 -23.06
N ALA A 31 3.93 -5.17 -22.38
CA ALA A 31 4.59 -4.57 -21.22
C ALA A 31 5.93 -3.93 -21.64
N GLU A 32 6.06 -2.62 -21.44
CA GLU A 32 7.28 -1.84 -21.67
C GLU A 32 7.93 -1.51 -20.32
N LEU A 33 9.18 -1.91 -20.13
CA LEU A 33 9.92 -1.59 -18.90
C LEU A 33 10.28 -0.09 -18.90
N LEU A 34 9.72 0.68 -17.96
CA LEU A 34 9.96 2.13 -17.91
C LEU A 34 11.29 2.53 -17.28
N ALA A 35 11.84 1.64 -16.45
CA ALA A 35 13.15 1.81 -15.86
C ALA A 35 13.74 0.43 -15.62
N PRO A 36 14.87 0.06 -16.25
CA PRO A 36 15.65 -1.04 -15.72
C PRO A 36 16.03 -0.71 -14.27
N PRO A 37 16.07 -1.70 -13.35
CA PRO A 37 16.74 -1.49 -12.08
C PRO A 37 18.13 -0.96 -12.42
N ALA A 38 18.53 0.16 -11.81
CA ALA A 38 19.85 0.74 -12.05
C ALA A 38 20.87 -0.39 -11.94
N ALA A 39 21.56 -0.69 -13.05
CA ALA A 39 22.61 -1.69 -13.04
C ALA A 39 23.64 -1.20 -12.02
N ASP A 40 23.80 -1.99 -10.97
CA ASP A 40 24.98 -1.98 -10.12
C ASP A 40 25.24 -0.68 -9.34
N GLY A 41 24.45 -0.48 -8.28
CA GLY A 41 24.97 0.05 -7.01
C GLY A 41 25.41 1.53 -6.90
N ALA A 42 25.30 2.37 -7.92
CA ALA A 42 25.83 3.75 -7.85
C ALA A 42 24.84 4.88 -8.21
N GLY A 43 23.58 4.57 -8.52
CA GLY A 43 22.56 5.58 -8.82
C GLY A 43 21.55 5.73 -7.69
N ASP A 44 21.36 6.95 -7.19
CA ASP A 44 20.45 7.35 -6.09
C ASP A 44 19.00 6.84 -6.19
N GLY A 45 18.59 6.27 -7.33
CA GLY A 45 17.27 5.67 -7.54
C GLY A 45 17.08 4.28 -6.91
N ALA A 46 18.09 3.41 -6.91
CA ALA A 46 17.97 2.07 -6.30
C ALA A 46 18.07 2.13 -4.77
N ALA A 47 18.84 3.09 -4.24
CA ALA A 47 18.92 3.39 -2.82
C ALA A 47 17.57 3.82 -2.23
N GLY A 48 16.70 4.48 -3.02
CA GLY A 48 15.39 4.94 -2.55
C GLY A 48 14.40 3.80 -2.26
N ALA A 49 14.23 2.87 -3.20
CA ALA A 49 13.30 1.75 -3.03
C ALA A 49 13.81 0.74 -1.97
N ALA A 50 15.10 0.44 -1.98
CA ALA A 50 15.73 -0.36 -0.93
C ALA A 50 15.64 0.33 0.43
N GLY A 51 15.80 1.66 0.47
CA GLY A 51 15.71 2.48 1.67
C GLY A 51 14.34 2.40 2.34
N ALA A 52 13.26 2.62 1.59
CA ALA A 52 11.91 2.61 2.17
C ALA A 52 11.51 1.26 2.77
N PHE A 53 11.92 0.13 2.16
CA PHE A 53 11.60 -1.21 2.66
C PHE A 53 12.63 -1.79 3.63
N SER A 54 13.83 -1.19 3.74
CA SER A 54 14.90 -1.65 4.64
C SER A 54 14.45 -1.74 6.10
N VAL A 55 13.49 -0.90 6.49
CA VAL A 55 12.84 -0.89 7.82
C VAL A 55 12.16 -2.22 8.18
N LEU A 56 11.87 -3.09 7.20
CA LEU A 56 11.31 -4.43 7.42
C LEU A 56 12.39 -5.50 7.71
N GLY A 57 13.67 -5.13 7.72
CA GLY A 57 14.79 -6.03 7.99
C GLY A 57 14.80 -7.24 7.05
N ALA A 58 14.97 -8.44 7.61
CA ALA A 58 14.97 -9.69 6.85
C ALA A 58 13.63 -9.98 6.12
N GLY A 59 12.53 -9.33 6.52
CA GLY A 59 11.25 -9.40 5.84
C GLY A 59 11.27 -8.76 4.46
N ALA A 60 12.12 -7.75 4.25
CA ALA A 60 12.23 -7.04 2.98
C ALA A 60 12.55 -8.00 1.82
N ALA A 61 13.51 -8.92 2.00
CA ALA A 61 13.89 -9.89 0.98
C ALA A 61 12.79 -10.90 0.61
N LYS A 62 11.70 -10.96 1.40
CA LYS A 62 10.57 -11.89 1.23
C LYS A 62 9.30 -11.18 0.74
N LEU A 63 9.40 -9.90 0.39
CA LEU A 63 8.27 -9.14 -0.13
C LEU A 63 7.78 -9.73 -1.44
N HIS A 64 6.47 -9.95 -1.52
CA HIS A 64 5.80 -10.34 -2.74
C HIS A 64 4.58 -9.44 -2.98
N GLY A 65 4.14 -9.40 -4.24
CA GLY A 65 3.18 -8.41 -4.71
C GLY A 65 1.85 -8.47 -3.98
N GLY A 66 1.33 -7.32 -3.57
CA GLY A 66 0.02 -7.14 -2.95
C GLY A 66 -1.10 -6.73 -3.92
N PRO A 67 -2.24 -6.26 -3.38
CA PRO A 67 -3.35 -5.72 -4.16
C PRO A 67 -2.96 -4.51 -5.04
N PRO A 68 -3.83 -4.11 -5.98
CA PRO A 68 -3.65 -2.90 -6.78
C PRO A 68 -3.40 -1.65 -5.94
N LEU A 69 -2.64 -0.70 -6.49
CA LEU A 69 -2.41 0.59 -5.85
C LEU A 69 -3.61 1.52 -6.06
N VAL A 70 -3.90 2.35 -5.06
CA VAL A 70 -4.91 3.42 -5.15
C VAL A 70 -4.24 4.78 -5.13
N LEU A 71 -4.70 5.70 -5.98
CA LEU A 71 -4.20 7.07 -5.97
C LEU A 71 -4.82 7.85 -4.82
N VAL A 72 -3.96 8.31 -3.92
CA VAL A 72 -4.27 9.35 -2.94
C VAL A 72 -3.96 10.70 -3.55
N ASP A 73 -4.95 11.60 -3.52
CA ASP A 73 -4.84 12.94 -4.06
C ASP A 73 -5.55 13.93 -3.12
N GLY A 74 -4.78 14.54 -2.23
CA GLY A 74 -5.28 15.49 -1.23
C GLY A 74 -5.97 16.72 -1.83
N ALA A 75 -5.68 17.09 -3.10
CA ALA A 75 -6.44 18.13 -3.78
C ALA A 75 -7.89 17.67 -4.03
N LYS A 76 -8.09 16.43 -4.51
CA LYS A 76 -9.42 15.83 -4.64
C LYS A 76 -10.12 15.67 -3.29
N TRP A 77 -9.37 15.42 -2.22
CA TRP A 77 -9.94 15.30 -0.89
C TRP A 77 -10.48 16.62 -0.36
N SER A 78 -9.75 17.70 -0.61
CA SER A 78 -10.16 19.06 -0.28
C SER A 78 -11.49 19.41 -0.96
N GLU A 79 -11.63 19.03 -2.23
CA GLU A 79 -12.86 19.17 -3.00
C GLU A 79 -14.02 18.37 -2.39
N TRP A 80 -13.78 17.12 -2.01
CA TRP A 80 -14.81 16.25 -1.44
C TRP A 80 -15.33 16.73 -0.09
N LEU A 81 -14.45 17.25 0.77
CA LEU A 81 -14.81 17.65 2.12
C LEU A 81 -15.37 19.07 2.19
N ARG A 82 -15.09 19.93 1.20
CA ARG A 82 -15.44 21.36 1.21
C ARG A 82 -15.04 22.07 2.52
N ASP A 83 -14.03 21.54 3.21
CA ASP A 83 -13.54 22.08 4.48
C ASP A 83 -12.17 22.75 4.23
N PRO A 84 -12.09 24.09 4.34
CA PRO A 84 -10.85 24.82 4.11
C PRO A 84 -9.73 24.45 5.10
N LYS A 85 -10.06 23.95 6.30
CA LYS A 85 -9.06 23.47 7.27
C LYS A 85 -8.44 22.14 6.83
N VAL A 86 -9.23 21.25 6.23
CA VAL A 86 -8.71 20.01 5.66
C VAL A 86 -7.88 20.29 4.40
N ALA A 87 -8.31 21.25 3.59
CA ALA A 87 -7.56 21.68 2.41
C ALA A 87 -6.17 22.23 2.75
N ALA A 88 -6.04 22.97 3.86
CA ALA A 88 -4.76 23.47 4.33
C ALA A 88 -3.81 22.34 4.78
N ARG A 89 -4.33 21.28 5.42
CA ARG A 89 -3.53 20.09 5.80
C ARG A 89 -3.11 19.25 4.59
N ALA A 90 -3.92 19.21 3.54
CA ALA A 90 -3.61 18.46 2.33
C ALA A 90 -2.44 19.07 1.52
N LYS A 91 -2.18 20.38 1.61
CA LYS A 91 -1.18 21.07 0.77
C LYS A 91 0.29 20.61 0.94
N ALA A 92 0.64 19.88 1.99
CA ALA A 92 1.97 19.32 2.15
C ALA A 92 2.06 17.91 1.52
N ALA A 93 2.53 17.83 0.27
CA ALA A 93 2.83 16.58 -0.45
C ALA A 93 1.65 15.59 -0.67
N SER A 94 0.46 16.12 -0.96
CA SER A 94 -0.83 15.40 -1.02
C SER A 94 -0.99 14.22 -1.98
N ARG A 95 -0.04 13.93 -2.88
CA ARG A 95 -0.29 13.00 -4.00
C ARG A 95 0.68 11.83 -4.03
N TYR A 96 0.17 10.64 -3.78
CA TYR A 96 0.94 9.41 -3.78
C TYR A 96 0.06 8.22 -4.17
N PHE A 97 0.67 7.15 -4.67
CA PHE A 97 -0.01 5.86 -4.71
C PHE A 97 0.13 5.18 -3.35
N LEU A 98 -0.97 4.64 -2.85
CA LEU A 98 -1.01 3.82 -1.64
C LEU A 98 -1.18 2.36 -2.06
N GLY A 99 -0.36 1.48 -1.49
CA GLY A 99 -0.45 0.05 -1.70
C GLY A 99 -0.38 -0.74 -0.42
N VAL A 100 -0.58 -2.05 -0.54
CA VAL A 100 -0.25 -3.01 0.50
C VAL A 100 0.91 -3.85 0.02
N VAL A 101 1.94 -3.97 0.85
CA VAL A 101 2.97 -5.01 0.69
C VAL A 101 2.76 -6.09 1.74
N HIS A 102 3.19 -7.31 1.43
CA HIS A 102 3.22 -8.37 2.42
C HIS A 102 4.40 -9.30 2.23
N PHE A 103 4.77 -9.97 3.31
CA PHE A 103 5.69 -11.10 3.33
C PHE A 103 5.19 -12.16 4.30
N TRP A 104 5.74 -13.36 4.24
CA TRP A 104 5.43 -14.41 5.20
C TRP A 104 6.68 -14.88 5.94
N VAL A 105 6.48 -15.30 7.19
CA VAL A 105 7.51 -15.92 8.03
C VAL A 105 7.07 -17.35 8.36
N PRO A 106 7.97 -18.35 8.26
CA PRO A 106 7.66 -19.70 8.73
C PRO A 106 7.40 -19.67 10.23
N THR A 107 6.36 -20.36 10.71
CA THR A 107 6.04 -20.41 12.15
C THR A 107 6.64 -21.63 12.86
N GLY A 108 7.49 -22.40 12.18
CA GLY A 108 8.11 -23.63 12.73
C GLY A 108 7.19 -24.86 12.81
N SER A 109 5.89 -24.72 12.52
CA SER A 109 4.99 -25.87 12.30
C SER A 109 5.00 -26.24 10.81
N GLY A 110 4.86 -27.54 10.49
CA GLY A 110 5.02 -28.10 9.13
C GLY A 110 4.46 -27.26 7.97
N ASP A 111 3.28 -26.64 8.13
CA ASP A 111 2.64 -25.80 7.11
C ASP A 111 2.39 -24.35 7.56
N GLY A 112 2.95 -23.95 8.68
CA GLY A 112 2.61 -22.68 9.31
C GLY A 112 3.30 -21.50 8.65
N ARG A 113 2.53 -20.64 8.00
CA ARG A 113 2.96 -19.32 7.52
C ARG A 113 2.25 -18.23 8.33
N SER A 114 3.02 -17.24 8.78
CA SER A 114 2.50 -16.00 9.33
C SER A 114 2.66 -14.91 8.28
N TYR A 115 1.55 -14.38 7.75
CA TYR A 115 1.59 -13.30 6.77
C TYR A 115 1.51 -11.95 7.47
N HIS A 116 2.42 -11.05 7.10
CA HIS A 116 2.54 -9.70 7.62
C HIS A 116 2.21 -8.71 6.52
N HIS A 117 1.41 -7.69 6.83
CA HIS A 117 0.88 -6.76 5.83
C HIS A 117 1.13 -5.33 6.26
N TYR A 118 1.64 -4.50 5.35
CA TYR A 118 1.97 -3.11 5.61
C TYR A 118 1.41 -2.26 4.48
N LEU A 119 0.99 -1.04 4.79
CA LEU A 119 0.78 -0.03 3.76
C LEU A 119 2.14 0.52 3.33
N TYR A 120 2.22 0.96 2.08
CA TYR A 120 3.36 1.74 1.61
C TYR A 120 2.91 2.88 0.69
N LYS A 121 3.62 4.00 0.76
CA LYS A 121 3.44 5.14 -0.14
C LYS A 121 4.44 5.02 -1.29
N MET A 122 4.00 5.44 -2.47
CA MET A 122 4.82 5.50 -3.68
C MET A 122 4.57 6.82 -4.39
N GLU A 123 5.59 7.40 -5.03
CA GLU A 123 5.43 8.62 -5.82
C GLU A 123 4.29 8.49 -6.83
N ALA A 124 3.45 9.52 -6.99
CA ALA A 124 2.33 9.52 -7.93
C ALA A 124 2.74 9.70 -9.41
N SER A 125 4.02 9.99 -9.65
CA SER A 125 4.61 10.22 -10.96
C SER A 125 5.88 9.39 -11.10
N PRO A 126 6.30 9.05 -12.34
CA PRO A 126 7.59 8.41 -12.58
C PRO A 126 8.72 9.19 -11.87
N PRO A 127 9.70 8.49 -11.27
CA PRO A 127 9.98 7.06 -11.42
C PRO A 127 9.20 6.11 -10.48
N PHE A 128 8.13 6.57 -9.81
CA PHE A 128 7.29 5.75 -8.93
C PHE A 128 8.07 5.11 -7.77
N ARG A 129 8.91 5.89 -7.08
CA ARG A 129 9.71 5.36 -5.98
C ARG A 129 8.85 5.10 -4.75
N PRO A 130 9.06 3.98 -4.03
CA PRO A 130 8.57 3.82 -2.66
C PRO A 130 9.09 4.95 -1.78
N LEU A 131 8.21 5.51 -0.94
CA LEU A 131 8.49 6.64 -0.07
C LEU A 131 8.56 6.21 1.40
N GLU A 132 7.54 5.49 1.85
CA GLU A 132 7.35 5.15 3.27
C GLU A 132 6.65 3.80 3.40
N VAL A 133 6.88 3.11 4.52
CA VAL A 133 6.19 1.88 4.92
C VAL A 133 5.54 2.11 6.29
N SER A 134 4.30 1.67 6.45
CA SER A 134 3.54 1.87 7.69
C SER A 134 3.88 0.85 8.77
N ALA A 135 3.26 1.00 9.94
CA ALA A 135 3.05 -0.10 10.88
C ALA A 135 2.24 -1.24 10.25
N GLU A 136 2.29 -2.41 10.86
CA GLU A 136 1.53 -3.58 10.41
C GLU A 136 0.02 -3.31 10.44
N LEU A 137 -0.69 -3.72 9.39
CA LEU A 137 -2.14 -3.61 9.32
C LEU A 137 -2.79 -4.47 10.43
N PRO A 138 -3.76 -3.93 11.19
CA PRO A 138 -4.43 -4.66 12.26
C PRO A 138 -5.48 -5.66 11.73
N LEU A 139 -5.06 -6.59 10.87
CA LEU A 139 -5.93 -7.60 10.26
C LEU A 139 -6.34 -8.64 11.31
N LYS A 140 -7.63 -8.99 11.32
CA LYS A 140 -8.17 -9.97 12.27
C LYS A 140 -8.07 -11.38 11.69
N THR A 141 -7.34 -12.26 12.38
CA THR A 141 -7.27 -13.69 12.05
C THR A 141 -8.57 -14.41 12.42
N HIS A 142 -8.83 -15.54 11.76
CA HIS A 142 -9.97 -16.38 12.08
C HIS A 142 -9.70 -17.12 13.41
N PRO A 143 -10.66 -17.24 14.34
CA PRO A 143 -10.41 -17.87 15.65
C PRO A 143 -9.95 -19.34 15.57
N ARG A 144 -10.39 -20.06 14.53
CA ARG A 144 -10.12 -21.50 14.34
C ARG A 144 -8.97 -21.83 13.39
N TYR A 145 -8.51 -20.87 12.58
CA TYR A 145 -7.44 -21.11 11.62
C TYR A 145 -6.21 -20.33 12.03
N LYS A 146 -5.06 -21.01 12.08
CA LYS A 146 -3.77 -20.42 12.45
C LYS A 146 -3.49 -19.19 11.56
N LYS A 147 -2.93 -18.13 12.16
CA LYS A 147 -2.30 -16.87 11.68
C LYS A 147 -2.21 -16.56 10.16
N VAL A 148 -3.21 -16.93 9.37
CA VAL A 148 -3.26 -16.61 7.95
C VAL A 148 -4.27 -15.48 7.79
N THR A 149 -3.77 -14.34 7.37
CA THR A 149 -4.58 -13.31 6.73
C THR A 149 -3.93 -13.03 5.38
N PHE A 150 -4.70 -12.56 4.41
CA PHE A 150 -4.14 -12.20 3.12
C PHE A 150 -4.89 -11.01 2.53
N ALA A 151 -4.24 -9.85 2.49
CA ALA A 151 -4.81 -8.66 1.86
C ALA A 151 -4.94 -8.87 0.35
N SER A 152 -6.16 -8.79 -0.17
CA SER A 152 -6.50 -9.11 -1.56
C SER A 152 -7.01 -7.92 -2.36
N GLY A 153 -7.40 -6.83 -1.70
CA GLY A 153 -7.88 -5.64 -2.38
C GLY A 153 -7.67 -4.37 -1.56
N LEU A 154 -7.56 -3.25 -2.27
CA LEU A 154 -7.40 -1.93 -1.71
C LEU A 154 -8.29 -0.96 -2.50
N HIS A 155 -9.11 -0.19 -1.79
CA HIS A 155 -10.05 0.74 -2.40
C HIS A 155 -10.09 2.05 -1.61
N LEU A 156 -10.13 3.18 -2.32
CA LEU A 156 -10.36 4.49 -1.73
C LEU A 156 -11.84 4.85 -1.87
N GLN A 157 -12.57 4.82 -0.76
CA GLN A 157 -13.97 5.20 -0.69
C GLN A 157 -14.08 6.72 -0.43
N PRO A 158 -14.76 7.48 -1.31
CA PRO A 158 -15.02 8.89 -1.06
C PRO A 158 -16.00 9.08 0.11
N PRO A 159 -16.03 10.25 0.76
CA PRO A 159 -16.97 10.51 1.85
C PRO A 159 -18.42 10.39 1.35
N ARG A 160 -19.26 9.66 2.09
CA ARG A 160 -20.69 9.54 1.78
C ARG A 160 -21.39 10.86 2.17
N ARG A 161 -22.03 11.52 1.20
CA ARG A 161 -22.90 12.68 1.49
C ARG A 161 -24.08 12.23 2.35
N GLY A 162 -24.32 12.93 3.46
CA GLY A 162 -25.50 12.73 4.32
C GLY A 162 -25.48 11.48 5.20
N ALA A 163 -24.38 10.70 5.22
CA ALA A 163 -24.26 9.58 6.14
C ALA A 163 -23.67 10.04 7.47
N THR A 164 -24.39 9.80 8.57
CA THR A 164 -23.83 9.92 9.91
C THR A 164 -22.72 8.88 10.05
N PRO A 165 -21.47 9.29 10.35
CA PRO A 165 -20.36 8.36 10.37
C PRO A 165 -20.50 7.40 11.55
N ALA A 166 -20.77 6.12 11.28
CA ALA A 166 -20.85 5.08 12.30
C ALA A 166 -19.57 4.96 13.17
N ASN A 167 -18.43 5.46 12.67
CA ASN A 167 -17.13 5.45 13.34
C ASN A 167 -16.48 6.85 13.37
N GLY A 168 -17.25 7.93 13.53
CA GLY A 168 -16.73 9.27 13.87
C GLY A 168 -16.02 10.07 12.75
N GLY A 169 -15.60 9.45 11.65
CA GLY A 169 -14.95 10.16 10.53
C GLY A 169 -15.88 10.42 9.34
N SER A 170 -16.10 11.69 8.99
CA SER A 170 -16.79 12.14 7.76
C SER A 170 -15.89 12.14 6.52
N GLY A 171 -14.62 11.79 6.66
CA GLY A 171 -13.62 11.83 5.60
C GLY A 171 -13.64 10.61 4.65
N PRO A 172 -12.77 10.64 3.62
CA PRO A 172 -12.48 9.48 2.78
C PRO A 172 -11.95 8.31 3.61
N ARG A 173 -12.16 7.09 3.11
CA ARG A 173 -11.76 5.86 3.80
C ARG A 173 -10.97 4.96 2.87
N VAL A 174 -9.98 4.28 3.41
CA VAL A 174 -9.26 3.20 2.76
C VAL A 174 -9.90 1.89 3.21
N LEU A 175 -10.39 1.12 2.25
CA LEU A 175 -10.96 -0.21 2.45
C LEU A 175 -9.92 -1.23 2.02
N VAL A 176 -9.53 -2.12 2.94
CA VAL A 176 -8.65 -3.25 2.64
C VAL A 176 -9.47 -4.53 2.73
N SER A 177 -9.73 -5.17 1.60
CA SER A 177 -10.35 -6.50 1.61
C SER A 177 -9.28 -7.56 1.86
N TYR A 178 -9.59 -8.54 2.69
CA TYR A 178 -8.64 -9.60 3.03
C TYR A 178 -9.34 -10.93 3.35
N GLY A 179 -8.65 -12.03 3.03
CA GLY A 179 -8.99 -13.36 3.52
C GLY A 179 -8.51 -13.56 4.95
N SER A 180 -9.27 -14.29 5.75
CA SER A 180 -8.98 -14.60 7.14
C SER A 180 -9.08 -16.12 7.35
N GLY A 181 -7.92 -16.76 7.47
CA GLY A 181 -7.79 -18.19 7.70
C GLY A 181 -8.37 -19.07 6.60
N ASP A 182 -8.37 -18.60 5.35
CA ASP A 182 -8.99 -19.26 4.18
C ASP A 182 -10.47 -19.65 4.36
N ALA A 183 -11.14 -19.08 5.36
CA ALA A 183 -12.48 -19.47 5.77
C ALA A 183 -13.48 -18.31 5.77
N GLY A 184 -12.98 -17.07 5.66
CA GLY A 184 -13.84 -15.90 5.61
C GLY A 184 -13.18 -14.72 4.94
N SER A 185 -14.02 -13.89 4.33
CA SER A 185 -13.65 -12.61 3.74
C SER A 185 -14.01 -11.48 4.71
N ARG A 186 -13.10 -10.53 4.87
CA ARG A 186 -13.26 -9.38 5.76
C ARG A 186 -12.85 -8.10 5.07
N VAL A 187 -13.29 -6.97 5.62
CA VAL A 187 -12.87 -5.63 5.20
C VAL A 187 -12.35 -4.88 6.42
N LEU A 188 -11.13 -4.37 6.34
CA LEU A 188 -10.60 -3.37 7.27
C LEU A 188 -10.95 -2.00 6.69
N VAL A 189 -11.58 -1.16 7.50
CA VAL A 189 -11.97 0.20 7.12
C VAL A 189 -11.11 1.16 7.93
N LEU A 190 -10.29 1.95 7.25
CA LEU A 190 -9.45 2.98 7.86
C LEU A 190 -9.87 4.35 7.35
N THR A 191 -9.98 5.32 8.24
CA THR A 191 -9.91 6.74 7.89
C THR A 191 -8.49 7.07 7.42
N LEU A 192 -8.34 8.17 6.68
CA LEU A 192 -7.02 8.62 6.28
C LEU A 192 -6.15 9.05 7.46
N GLU A 193 -6.76 9.56 8.53
CA GLU A 193 -6.04 9.89 9.76
C GLU A 193 -5.44 8.63 10.40
N GLU A 194 -6.19 7.52 10.44
CA GLU A 194 -5.67 6.23 10.89
C GLU A 194 -4.55 5.71 9.98
N VAL A 195 -4.68 5.88 8.66
CA VAL A 195 -3.62 5.54 7.70
C VAL A 195 -2.34 6.31 8.00
N GLU A 196 -2.42 7.65 8.14
CA GLU A 196 -1.24 8.46 8.50
C GLU A 196 -0.71 8.13 9.91
N GLY A 197 -1.59 7.74 10.83
CA GLY A 197 -1.21 7.22 12.14
C GLY A 197 -0.34 5.96 12.04
N LEU A 198 -0.67 5.03 11.13
CA LEU A 198 0.14 3.84 10.88
C LEU A 198 1.53 4.21 10.32
N PHE A 199 1.63 5.21 9.43
CA PHE A 199 2.93 5.67 8.91
C PHE A 199 3.79 6.32 10.00
N LYS A 200 3.19 7.11 10.89
CA LYS A 200 3.90 7.71 12.04
C LYS A 200 4.39 6.67 13.03
N ALA A 201 3.61 5.61 13.27
CA ALA A 201 4.01 4.51 14.14
C ALA A 201 5.19 3.71 13.56
N GLY A 202 5.22 3.56 12.22
CA GLY A 202 6.24 2.82 11.51
C GLY A 202 6.20 1.31 11.78
N PRO A 203 6.94 0.50 11.00
CA PRO A 203 7.03 -0.93 11.25
C PRO A 203 7.76 -1.21 12.58
N PRO A 204 7.48 -2.35 13.23
CA PRO A 204 8.23 -2.74 14.42
C PRO A 204 9.72 -2.80 14.09
N ARG A 205 10.57 -2.21 14.93
CA ARG A 205 12.02 -2.27 14.75
C ARG A 205 12.44 -3.74 14.74
N ALA A 206 13.17 -4.16 13.70
CA ALA A 206 13.78 -5.47 13.67
C ALA A 206 14.73 -5.58 14.89
N GLY A 207 14.41 -6.50 15.80
CA GLY A 207 15.27 -6.85 16.94
C GLY A 207 16.39 -7.79 16.55
#